data_AF-A0A0G2EGU4-F1
#
_entry.id   AF-A0A0G2EGU4-F1
#
_cell.length_a   1.000
_cell.length_b   1.000
_cell.length_c   1.000
_cell.angle_alpha   90.00
_cell.angle_beta   90.00
_cell.angle_gamma   90.00
#
_symmetry.space_group_name_H-M   'P 1'
#
loop_
_entity.id
_entity.type
_entity.pdbx_description
1 polymer ?
#
loop_
_entity_poly.entity_id
_entity_poly.type
_entity_poly.pdbx_seq_one_letter_code
_entity_poly.pdbx_strand_id
1 'polypeptide(L)'
;MDLENNNKIKWRTTFRRKLNGYQAIKQSESSSSTETPYLTTKHAKHALRTGDDAEDGPYQVTHDTKRKNLVSAKEEAQAFADMIKAEDDSHEDPERRYGFSNTRLHNLQQSKVAVLGAAGGIGQPLSLLMKLNPRVSQLALYDIRGGPGVAADVSHINTKSTVKGYDPTPSGLKECLSGAEIVLIPAGVPRKPGMTRDDLFNTNASIVRDLAKAAADAAPNANLLIISNPVNSTVPICAEVYKSKGVYNPKRLFGVTTLDVVRASRFVSEIKGSDPADENITVVGGHSGVTIVPLISQSGHGDIKGEKLDALVNRIQFGGDEVVKAKDGAGSATLSMAMAGARFAESLLKASQGEKGVIEPTFVDSPLFKDQGIDFFASKVELGPDGVQNILPIGNVNAEEQALLEKCLGDLKGNIAKGVKFVKENP
;
A
#
# COMPACT_ATOMS: atom_id res chain seq x y z
N MET A 1 44.24 9.79 14.54
CA MET A 1 43.32 10.33 13.52
C MET A 1 43.88 10.00 12.14
N ASP A 2 44.03 8.70 11.82
CA ASP A 2 44.67 8.28 10.54
C ASP A 2 44.41 6.81 10.17
N LEU A 3 43.13 6.39 10.19
CA LEU A 3 42.70 5.09 9.64
C LEU A 3 41.48 5.21 8.69
N GLU A 4 40.82 6.36 8.60
CA GLU A 4 39.68 6.57 7.70
C GLU A 4 40.04 7.10 6.30
N ASN A 5 41.26 7.63 6.08
CA ASN A 5 41.65 8.18 4.77
C ASN A 5 42.18 7.14 3.77
N ASN A 6 42.72 6.00 4.24
CA ASN A 6 43.29 5.00 3.32
C ASN A 6 42.24 4.12 2.62
N ASN A 7 41.06 3.93 3.22
CA ASN A 7 39.98 3.18 2.57
C ASN A 7 39.25 4.01 1.50
N LYS A 8 39.18 5.34 1.62
CA LYS A 8 38.52 6.20 0.61
C LYS A 8 39.29 6.29 -0.72
N ILE A 9 40.60 6.08 -0.72
CA ILE A 9 41.45 6.13 -1.93
C ILE A 9 41.37 4.82 -2.73
N LYS A 10 41.33 3.65 -2.07
CA LYS A 10 41.24 2.33 -2.73
C LYS A 10 39.92 2.12 -3.49
N TRP A 11 38.82 2.65 -2.98
CA TRP A 11 37.49 2.56 -3.62
C TRP A 11 37.38 3.46 -4.87
N ARG A 12 37.95 4.67 -4.83
CA ARG A 12 37.94 5.60 -5.97
C ARG A 12 38.74 5.09 -7.17
N THR A 13 39.87 4.43 -6.95
CA THR A 13 40.72 3.89 -8.04
C THR A 13 40.10 2.65 -8.70
N THR A 14 39.44 1.80 -7.92
CA THR A 14 38.78 0.57 -8.42
C THR A 14 37.51 0.89 -9.22
N PHE A 15 36.74 1.90 -8.80
CA PHE A 15 35.52 2.32 -9.50
C PHE A 15 35.82 3.03 -10.82
N ARG A 16 36.88 3.86 -10.88
CA ARG A 16 37.31 4.55 -12.11
C ARG A 16 37.85 3.58 -13.18
N ARG A 17 38.51 2.50 -12.76
CA ARG A 17 39.01 1.45 -13.65
C ARG A 17 37.89 0.60 -14.26
N LYS A 18 36.79 0.37 -13.52
CA LYS A 18 35.57 -0.29 -14.01
C LYS A 18 34.73 0.61 -14.93
N LEU A 19 34.63 1.92 -14.65
CA LEU A 19 33.90 2.85 -15.52
C LEU A 19 34.57 3.03 -16.88
N ASN A 20 35.90 3.10 -16.93
CA ASN A 20 36.64 3.24 -18.19
C ASN A 20 36.56 1.96 -19.05
N GLY A 21 36.49 0.78 -18.43
CA GLY A 21 36.26 -0.48 -19.16
C GLY A 21 34.85 -0.56 -19.76
N TYR A 22 33.84 -0.03 -19.07
CA TYR A 22 32.45 -0.03 -19.55
C TYR A 22 32.19 0.98 -20.67
N GLN A 23 32.92 2.09 -20.70
CA GLN A 23 32.84 3.08 -21.78
C GLN A 23 33.59 2.63 -23.05
N ALA A 24 34.66 1.83 -22.91
CA ALA A 24 35.36 1.23 -24.06
C ALA A 24 34.52 0.17 -24.79
N ILE A 25 33.69 -0.59 -24.07
CA ILE A 25 32.79 -1.62 -24.65
C ILE A 25 31.61 -0.98 -25.40
N LYS A 26 31.10 0.17 -24.92
CA LYS A 26 30.01 0.91 -25.60
C LYS A 26 30.45 1.68 -26.85
N GLN A 27 31.74 1.96 -27.02
CA GLN A 27 32.26 2.58 -28.25
C GLN A 27 32.65 1.57 -29.34
N SER A 28 32.73 0.26 -29.04
CA SER A 28 32.93 -0.79 -30.05
C SER A 28 31.64 -1.40 -30.61
N GLU A 29 30.48 -1.14 -30.00
CA GLU A 29 29.19 -1.73 -30.40
C GLU A 29 28.28 -0.81 -31.23
N SER A 30 28.73 0.40 -31.61
CA SER A 30 27.94 1.36 -32.40
C SER A 30 28.41 1.54 -33.86
N SER A 31 29.01 0.51 -34.47
CA SER A 31 29.33 0.51 -35.90
C SER A 31 29.26 -0.89 -36.50
N SER A 32 28.08 -1.33 -36.91
CA SER A 32 27.83 -2.01 -38.20
C SER A 32 26.43 -2.60 -38.22
N SER A 33 25.61 -2.10 -39.14
CA SER A 33 24.41 -2.77 -39.61
C SER A 33 24.77 -3.89 -40.59
N THR A 34 23.82 -4.81 -40.77
CA THR A 34 23.60 -5.79 -41.86
C THR A 34 24.29 -7.17 -41.80
N GLU A 35 23.40 -8.17 -41.88
CA GLU A 35 23.51 -9.53 -42.44
C GLU A 35 24.21 -10.67 -41.66
N THR A 36 23.46 -11.76 -41.51
CA THR A 36 23.90 -13.13 -41.18
C THR A 36 24.63 -13.73 -42.39
N PRO A 37 25.67 -14.58 -42.22
CA PRO A 37 25.39 -16.03 -42.12
C PRO A 37 26.41 -16.89 -41.32
N TYR A 38 26.00 -18.14 -41.11
CA TYR A 38 26.74 -19.32 -40.64
C TYR A 38 28.17 -19.51 -41.19
N LEU A 39 29.12 -19.94 -40.33
CA LEU A 39 30.01 -21.14 -40.47
C LEU A 39 31.35 -21.02 -39.70
N THR A 40 31.51 -21.95 -38.74
CA THR A 40 32.69 -22.78 -38.41
C THR A 40 34.11 -22.19 -38.24
N THR A 41 34.65 -22.46 -37.04
CA THR A 41 36.06 -22.74 -36.68
C THR A 41 37.10 -22.80 -37.80
N LYS A 42 38.13 -21.94 -37.76
CA LYS A 42 39.55 -22.30 -38.04
C LYS A 42 40.52 -21.13 -37.77
N HIS A 43 41.53 -21.42 -36.95
CA HIS A 43 42.92 -20.92 -36.97
C HIS A 43 43.25 -19.50 -36.51
N ALA A 44 43.70 -19.42 -35.25
CA ALA A 44 44.79 -18.55 -34.84
C ALA A 44 46.10 -18.95 -35.53
N LYS A 45 46.85 -17.99 -36.09
CA LYS A 45 48.31 -17.99 -36.20
C LYS A 45 48.83 -16.65 -36.74
N HIS A 46 49.97 -16.24 -36.19
CA HIS A 46 50.88 -15.17 -36.63
C HIS A 46 50.54 -13.72 -36.29
N ALA A 47 51.17 -13.21 -35.21
CA ALA A 47 52.22 -12.20 -35.35
C ALA A 47 53.02 -12.06 -34.04
N LEU A 48 54.27 -12.52 -34.06
CA LEU A 48 55.36 -12.24 -33.12
C LEU A 48 56.52 -11.66 -33.95
N ARG A 49 56.93 -10.41 -33.69
CA ARG A 49 58.18 -9.70 -34.05
C ARG A 49 57.87 -8.20 -34.10
N THR A 50 58.59 -7.23 -33.54
CA THR A 50 59.99 -6.98 -33.13
C THR A 50 59.97 -5.81 -32.12
N GLY A 51 60.72 -5.80 -31.02
CA GLY A 51 62.08 -5.21 -30.87
C GLY A 51 62.00 -3.99 -29.91
N ASP A 52 62.52 -4.09 -28.69
CA ASP A 52 63.77 -3.44 -28.17
C ASP A 52 63.51 -1.95 -27.82
N ASP A 53 63.73 -1.40 -26.61
CA ASP A 53 64.89 -1.40 -25.72
C ASP A 53 64.51 -1.05 -24.25
N ALA A 54 65.34 -1.50 -23.30
CA ALA A 54 65.77 -0.82 -22.04
C ALA A 54 65.87 -1.77 -20.83
N GLU A 55 67.05 -2.40 -20.75
CA GLU A 55 67.92 -2.76 -19.61
C GLU A 55 67.39 -3.20 -18.22
N ASP A 56 68.09 -4.25 -17.76
CA ASP A 56 67.80 -5.17 -16.67
C ASP A 56 68.10 -4.67 -15.24
N GLY A 57 67.30 -5.18 -14.30
CA GLY A 57 67.67 -5.46 -12.90
C GLY A 57 67.18 -6.88 -12.54
N PRO A 58 67.92 -7.67 -11.74
CA PRO A 58 68.03 -9.10 -11.98
C PRO A 58 66.98 -9.92 -11.21
N TYR A 59 66.22 -10.77 -11.90
CA TYR A 59 65.67 -11.98 -11.29
C TYR A 59 65.62 -13.10 -12.33
N GLN A 60 66.59 -14.02 -12.24
CA GLN A 60 66.55 -15.30 -12.92
C GLN A 60 65.34 -16.11 -12.42
N VAL A 61 64.35 -16.35 -13.28
CA VAL A 61 63.31 -17.36 -13.04
C VAL A 61 63.69 -18.59 -13.84
N THR A 62 64.01 -19.66 -13.12
CA THR A 62 64.43 -20.95 -13.68
C THR A 62 63.30 -21.61 -14.49
N HIS A 63 63.69 -22.47 -15.44
CA HIS A 63 62.81 -23.19 -16.38
C HIS A 63 61.67 -24.02 -15.72
N ASP A 64 61.70 -24.22 -14.41
CA ASP A 64 60.75 -25.05 -13.67
C ASP A 64 59.41 -24.32 -13.38
N THR A 65 59.44 -22.99 -13.23
CA THR A 65 58.24 -22.17 -12.97
C THR A 65 57.34 -22.05 -14.21
N LYS A 66 57.94 -22.09 -15.41
CA LYS A 66 57.18 -22.09 -16.69
C LYS A 66 56.43 -23.41 -16.92
N ARG A 67 56.95 -24.55 -16.45
CA ARG A 67 56.26 -25.84 -16.59
C ARG A 67 55.06 -25.96 -15.64
N LYS A 68 55.18 -25.50 -14.38
CA LYS A 68 54.05 -25.53 -13.43
C LYS A 68 52.86 -24.67 -13.85
N ASN A 69 53.11 -23.49 -14.41
CA ASN A 69 52.03 -22.60 -14.90
C ASN A 69 51.34 -23.12 -16.18
N LEU A 70 52.04 -23.92 -17.00
CA LEU A 70 51.46 -24.55 -18.20
C LEU A 70 50.64 -25.80 -17.88
N VAL A 71 50.96 -26.51 -16.78
CA VAL A 71 50.17 -27.64 -16.28
C VAL A 71 48.86 -27.14 -15.66
N SER A 72 48.90 -26.09 -14.82
CA SER A 72 47.67 -25.55 -14.20
C SER A 72 46.72 -24.91 -15.21
N ALA A 73 47.24 -24.23 -16.24
CA ALA A 73 46.39 -23.64 -17.30
C ALA A 73 45.72 -24.72 -18.18
N LYS A 74 46.34 -25.90 -18.33
CA LYS A 74 45.73 -27.04 -19.03
C LYS A 74 44.67 -27.74 -18.20
N GLU A 75 44.88 -27.85 -16.89
CA GLU A 75 43.91 -28.42 -15.95
C GLU A 75 42.65 -27.52 -15.83
N GLU A 76 42.83 -26.20 -15.79
CA GLU A 76 41.73 -25.23 -15.79
C GLU A 76 40.95 -25.22 -17.12
N ALA A 77 41.63 -25.33 -18.26
CA ALA A 77 40.98 -25.42 -19.57
C ALA A 77 40.22 -26.74 -19.75
N GLN A 78 40.73 -27.85 -19.20
CA GLN A 78 40.05 -29.15 -19.23
C GLN A 78 38.81 -29.15 -18.31
N ALA A 79 38.91 -28.56 -17.11
CA ALA A 79 37.77 -28.39 -16.21
C ALA A 79 36.65 -27.54 -16.83
N PHE A 80 37.02 -26.50 -17.59
CA PHE A 80 36.05 -25.67 -18.32
C PHE A 80 35.41 -26.40 -19.50
N ALA A 81 36.18 -27.22 -20.23
CA ALA A 81 35.66 -28.06 -21.32
C ALA A 81 34.73 -29.18 -20.81
N ASP A 82 35.05 -29.78 -19.66
CA ASP A 82 34.22 -30.80 -19.02
C ASP A 82 32.93 -30.19 -18.45
N MET A 83 32.97 -28.93 -17.99
CA MET A 83 31.78 -28.18 -17.55
C MET A 83 30.83 -27.87 -18.71
N ILE A 84 31.36 -27.50 -19.89
CA ILE A 84 30.57 -27.26 -21.11
C ILE A 84 29.95 -28.56 -21.63
N LYS A 85 30.68 -29.68 -21.58
CA LYS A 85 30.11 -31.00 -21.96
C LYS A 85 29.02 -31.47 -21.00
N ALA A 86 29.13 -31.16 -19.71
CA ALA A 86 28.08 -31.46 -18.74
C ALA A 86 26.80 -30.64 -18.94
N GLU A 87 26.89 -29.46 -19.58
CA GLU A 87 25.73 -28.66 -19.99
C GLU A 87 25.03 -29.24 -21.23
N ASP A 88 25.78 -29.76 -22.21
CA ASP A 88 25.25 -30.25 -23.49
C ASP A 88 24.59 -31.65 -23.42
N ASP A 89 25.09 -32.53 -22.53
CA ASP A 89 24.55 -33.89 -22.32
C ASP A 89 23.28 -33.95 -21.44
N SER A 90 22.73 -32.80 -21.05
CA SER A 90 21.48 -32.70 -20.27
C SER A 90 20.32 -32.12 -21.07
N HIS A 91 20.02 -32.73 -22.23
CA HIS A 91 18.76 -32.52 -22.92
C HIS A 91 17.60 -33.21 -22.17
N GLU A 92 17.21 -32.65 -21.03
CA GLU A 92 15.88 -32.78 -20.45
C GLU A 92 15.34 -31.37 -20.14
N ASP A 93 14.12 -31.13 -20.62
CA ASP A 93 13.30 -29.92 -20.49
C ASP A 93 13.54 -29.10 -19.18
N PRO A 94 13.97 -27.83 -19.28
CA PRO A 94 14.24 -26.97 -18.12
C PRO A 94 13.03 -26.73 -17.20
N GLU A 95 11.80 -27.04 -17.63
CA GLU A 95 10.59 -26.83 -16.81
C GLU A 95 10.38 -27.87 -15.69
N ARG A 96 11.16 -28.96 -15.62
CA ARG A 96 10.87 -30.06 -14.67
C ARG A 96 11.68 -30.12 -13.37
N ARG A 97 12.73 -29.31 -13.17
CA ARG A 97 13.62 -29.44 -12.00
C ARG A 97 13.42 -28.47 -10.83
N TYR A 98 12.50 -27.52 -10.94
CA TYR A 98 12.01 -26.75 -9.79
C TYR A 98 10.48 -26.72 -9.79
N GLY A 99 9.87 -27.65 -9.05
CA GLY A 99 8.43 -27.71 -8.80
C GLY A 99 7.92 -26.58 -7.87
N PHE A 100 8.36 -25.34 -8.07
CA PHE A 100 7.65 -24.15 -7.64
C PHE A 100 7.06 -23.51 -8.88
N SER A 101 5.78 -23.81 -9.15
CA SER A 101 4.99 -23.20 -10.21
C SER A 101 5.25 -21.69 -10.32
N ASN A 102 5.80 -21.24 -11.46
CA ASN A 102 5.88 -19.82 -11.85
C ASN A 102 4.50 -19.13 -11.85
N THR A 103 3.42 -19.92 -11.93
CA THR A 103 2.04 -19.46 -11.81
C THR A 103 1.72 -18.92 -10.41
N ARG A 104 2.39 -19.40 -9.34
CA ARG A 104 2.23 -18.85 -7.98
C ARG A 104 2.99 -17.54 -7.76
N LEU A 105 4.16 -17.37 -8.37
CA LEU A 105 4.92 -16.11 -8.29
C LEU A 105 4.28 -14.98 -9.10
N HIS A 106 3.64 -15.30 -10.24
CA HIS A 106 2.88 -14.31 -11.01
C HIS A 106 1.55 -13.89 -10.35
N ASN A 107 0.88 -14.79 -9.62
CA ASN A 107 -0.35 -14.45 -8.89
C ASN A 107 -0.09 -13.62 -7.61
N LEU A 108 1.14 -13.58 -7.10
CA LEU A 108 1.53 -12.75 -5.94
C LEU A 108 1.77 -11.27 -6.29
N GLN A 109 1.56 -10.85 -7.55
CA GLN A 109 2.01 -9.54 -8.07
C GLN A 109 0.92 -8.66 -8.71
N GLN A 110 -0.37 -9.02 -8.64
CA GLN A 110 -1.42 -8.22 -9.26
C GLN A 110 -2.47 -7.67 -8.28
N SER A 111 -2.06 -6.74 -7.41
CA SER A 111 -3.01 -5.96 -6.62
C SER A 111 -3.53 -4.75 -7.40
N LYS A 112 -4.73 -4.90 -7.95
CA LYS A 112 -5.48 -3.79 -8.55
C LYS A 112 -6.23 -3.02 -7.46
N VAL A 113 -5.92 -1.73 -7.32
CA VAL A 113 -6.58 -0.81 -6.39
C VAL A 113 -7.41 0.21 -7.18
N ALA A 114 -8.69 0.31 -6.87
CA ALA A 114 -9.58 1.33 -7.44
C ALA A 114 -9.85 2.45 -6.43
N VAL A 115 -9.80 3.71 -6.88
CA VAL A 115 -10.19 4.89 -6.09
C VAL A 115 -11.40 5.55 -6.75
N LEU A 116 -12.55 5.53 -6.06
CA LEU A 116 -13.79 6.16 -6.51
C LEU A 116 -13.97 7.52 -5.84
N GLY A 117 -13.92 8.60 -6.63
CA GLY A 117 -13.76 9.98 -6.14
C GLY A 117 -12.31 10.47 -6.22
N ALA A 118 -11.55 9.98 -7.21
CA ALA A 118 -10.11 10.18 -7.33
C ALA A 118 -9.69 11.64 -7.62
N ALA A 119 -10.59 12.50 -8.13
CA ALA A 119 -10.30 13.90 -8.39
C ALA A 119 -10.68 14.83 -7.22
N GLY A 120 -11.30 14.30 -6.17
CA GLY A 120 -11.63 15.05 -4.95
C GLY A 120 -10.40 15.39 -4.09
N GLY A 121 -10.60 16.24 -3.08
CA GLY A 121 -9.53 16.72 -2.20
C GLY A 121 -8.82 15.62 -1.40
N ILE A 122 -9.50 14.51 -1.09
CA ILE A 122 -8.88 13.29 -0.53
C ILE A 122 -8.36 12.40 -1.66
N GLY A 123 -9.13 12.25 -2.73
CA GLY A 123 -8.86 11.32 -3.82
C GLY A 123 -7.51 11.54 -4.51
N GLN A 124 -7.14 12.79 -4.79
CA GLN A 124 -5.87 13.09 -5.47
C GLN A 124 -4.65 12.68 -4.63
N PRO A 125 -4.48 13.17 -3.38
CA PRO A 125 -3.36 12.74 -2.54
C PRO A 125 -3.42 11.25 -2.18
N LEU A 126 -4.61 10.65 -2.07
CA LEU A 126 -4.74 9.21 -1.85
C LEU A 126 -4.22 8.42 -3.07
N SER A 127 -4.57 8.87 -4.29
CA SER A 127 -4.10 8.27 -5.54
C SER A 127 -2.59 8.37 -5.68
N LEU A 128 -2.00 9.51 -5.30
CA LEU A 128 -0.55 9.69 -5.21
C LEU A 128 0.08 8.66 -4.27
N LEU A 129 -0.44 8.51 -3.05
CA LEU A 129 0.09 7.55 -2.07
C LEU A 129 -0.05 6.10 -2.54
N MET A 130 -1.15 5.75 -3.20
CA MET A 130 -1.33 4.42 -3.82
C MET A 130 -0.38 4.18 -5.00
N LYS A 131 -0.07 5.21 -5.79
CA LYS A 131 0.93 5.12 -6.86
C LYS A 131 2.34 4.88 -6.33
N LEU A 132 2.67 5.44 -5.16
CA LEU A 132 3.96 5.25 -4.49
C LEU A 132 4.09 3.89 -3.79
N ASN A 133 2.97 3.21 -3.55
CA ASN A 133 2.96 1.94 -2.86
C ASN A 133 3.48 0.79 -3.77
N PRO A 134 4.59 0.11 -3.41
CA PRO A 134 5.17 -0.96 -4.24
C PRO A 134 4.32 -2.22 -4.31
N ARG A 135 3.31 -2.38 -3.44
CA ARG A 135 2.36 -3.50 -3.44
C ARG A 135 1.23 -3.31 -4.44
N VAL A 136 1.00 -2.09 -4.92
CA VAL A 136 -0.01 -1.80 -5.94
C VAL A 136 0.58 -2.08 -7.31
N SER A 137 -0.09 -2.88 -8.14
CA SER A 137 0.35 -3.17 -9.51
C SER A 137 -0.46 -2.38 -10.54
N GLN A 138 -1.75 -2.17 -10.28
CA GLN A 138 -2.66 -1.43 -11.14
C GLN A 138 -3.47 -0.44 -10.30
N LEU A 139 -3.37 0.84 -10.61
CA LEU A 139 -4.16 1.90 -9.98
C LEU A 139 -5.24 2.36 -10.95
N ALA A 140 -6.50 2.16 -10.56
CA ALA A 140 -7.68 2.53 -11.33
C ALA A 140 -8.37 3.74 -10.70
N LEU A 141 -8.48 4.84 -11.45
CA LEU A 141 -8.99 6.11 -10.92
C LEU A 141 -10.32 6.45 -11.59
N TYR A 142 -11.38 6.59 -10.78
CA TYR A 142 -12.69 7.02 -11.25
C TYR A 142 -13.14 8.27 -10.50
N ASP A 143 -13.74 9.18 -11.25
CA ASP A 143 -14.46 10.33 -10.70
C ASP A 143 -15.53 10.75 -11.71
N ILE A 144 -16.59 11.42 -11.23
CA ILE A 144 -17.59 12.02 -12.12
C ILE A 144 -16.98 13.16 -12.96
N ARG A 145 -15.83 13.71 -12.55
CA ARG A 145 -15.07 14.69 -13.32
C ARG A 145 -13.57 14.54 -13.06
N GLY A 146 -12.77 14.55 -14.12
CA GLY A 146 -11.32 14.72 -14.01
C GLY A 146 -10.51 13.46 -13.71
N GLY A 147 -11.14 12.28 -13.60
CA GLY A 147 -10.45 10.99 -13.40
C GLY A 147 -9.29 10.75 -14.38
N PRO A 148 -9.51 10.85 -15.71
CA PRO A 148 -8.43 10.72 -16.72
C PRO A 148 -7.29 11.74 -16.56
N GLY A 149 -7.59 12.98 -16.15
CA GLY A 149 -6.58 14.01 -15.94
C GLY A 149 -5.67 13.70 -14.74
N VAL A 150 -6.26 13.30 -13.61
CA VAL A 150 -5.49 12.88 -12.42
C VAL A 150 -4.65 11.64 -12.74
N ALA A 151 -5.18 10.70 -13.51
CA ALA A 151 -4.44 9.52 -13.92
C ALA A 151 -3.24 9.87 -14.80
N ALA A 152 -3.39 10.78 -15.76
CA ALA A 152 -2.30 11.25 -16.60
C ALA A 152 -1.17 11.85 -15.75
N ASP A 153 -1.50 12.73 -14.81
CA ASP A 153 -0.53 13.35 -13.89
C ASP A 153 0.22 12.30 -13.06
N VAL A 154 -0.52 11.48 -12.31
CA VAL A 154 0.05 10.45 -11.42
C VAL A 154 0.81 9.36 -12.19
N SER A 155 0.50 9.12 -13.47
CA SER A 155 1.19 8.15 -14.31
C SER A 155 2.66 8.49 -14.60
N HIS A 156 3.05 9.77 -14.52
CA HIS A 156 4.42 10.21 -14.75
C HIS A 156 5.39 9.81 -13.62
N ILE A 157 4.86 9.39 -12.46
CA ILE A 157 5.66 8.99 -11.31
C ILE A 157 6.36 7.66 -11.62
N ASN A 158 7.68 7.62 -11.40
CA ASN A 158 8.60 6.54 -11.76
C ASN A 158 8.51 5.29 -10.86
N THR A 159 7.29 4.79 -10.61
CA THR A 159 7.03 3.51 -9.94
C THR A 159 6.43 2.49 -10.90
N LYS A 160 6.53 1.20 -10.55
CA LYS A 160 6.15 0.08 -11.43
C LYS A 160 4.67 -0.01 -11.77
N SER A 161 3.78 0.50 -10.90
CA SER A 161 2.34 0.34 -11.07
C SER A 161 1.82 1.09 -12.31
N THR A 162 0.92 0.46 -13.07
CA THR A 162 0.22 1.15 -14.16
C THR A 162 -0.92 1.99 -13.58
N VAL A 163 -1.22 3.13 -14.20
CA VAL A 163 -2.35 3.99 -13.80
C VAL A 163 -3.30 4.15 -14.97
N LYS A 164 -4.60 3.97 -14.75
CA LYS A 164 -5.64 4.30 -15.74
C LYS A 164 -6.73 5.12 -15.07
N GLY A 165 -7.10 6.23 -15.71
CA GLY A 165 -8.28 7.01 -15.37
C GLY A 165 -9.44 6.60 -16.27
N TYR A 166 -10.64 6.55 -15.69
CA TYR A 166 -11.83 6.06 -16.38
C TYR A 166 -12.84 7.19 -16.57
N ASP A 167 -13.55 7.13 -17.69
CA ASP A 167 -14.58 8.10 -18.03
C ASP A 167 -15.78 8.01 -17.07
N PRO A 168 -16.48 9.13 -16.82
CA PRO A 168 -17.61 9.21 -15.89
C PRO A 168 -18.89 8.59 -16.48
N THR A 169 -18.80 7.36 -16.99
CA THR A 169 -19.89 6.60 -17.58
C THR A 169 -20.12 5.31 -16.79
N PRO A 170 -21.32 4.68 -16.88
CA PRO A 170 -21.55 3.37 -16.25
C PRO A 170 -20.56 2.30 -16.70
N SER A 171 -20.17 2.29 -17.98
CA SER A 171 -19.16 1.36 -18.51
C SER A 171 -17.76 1.69 -17.98
N GLY A 172 -17.38 2.97 -17.91
CA GLY A 172 -16.10 3.39 -17.34
C GLY A 172 -15.97 3.03 -15.86
N LEU A 173 -17.03 3.22 -15.06
CA LEU A 173 -17.08 2.79 -13.67
C LEU A 173 -16.95 1.27 -13.54
N LYS A 174 -17.70 0.50 -14.34
CA LYS A 174 -17.59 -0.96 -14.36
C LYS A 174 -16.18 -1.44 -14.71
N GLU A 175 -15.53 -0.83 -15.70
CA GLU A 175 -14.16 -1.17 -16.11
C GLU A 175 -13.13 -0.79 -15.02
N CYS A 176 -13.31 0.35 -14.37
CA CYS A 176 -12.51 0.78 -13.22
C CYS A 176 -12.51 -0.30 -12.12
N LEU A 177 -13.70 -0.80 -11.78
CA LEU A 177 -13.92 -1.78 -10.73
C LEU A 177 -13.48 -3.20 -11.10
N SER A 178 -13.63 -3.61 -12.36
CA SER A 178 -13.45 -5.00 -12.78
C SER A 178 -12.07 -5.56 -12.38
N GLY A 179 -12.05 -6.62 -11.57
CA GLY A 179 -10.82 -7.25 -11.08
C GLY A 179 -10.08 -6.45 -9.99
N ALA A 180 -10.69 -5.42 -9.40
CA ALA A 180 -10.12 -4.74 -8.25
C ALA A 180 -10.07 -5.68 -7.03
N GLU A 181 -8.93 -5.67 -6.34
CA GLU A 181 -8.75 -6.33 -5.04
C GLU A 181 -9.20 -5.42 -3.90
N ILE A 182 -8.94 -4.11 -4.04
CA ILE A 182 -9.32 -3.07 -3.08
C ILE A 182 -10.07 -1.95 -3.81
N VAL A 183 -11.18 -1.50 -3.23
CA VAL A 183 -11.95 -0.34 -3.70
C VAL A 183 -12.01 0.69 -2.57
N LEU A 184 -11.29 1.80 -2.74
CA LEU A 184 -11.32 2.96 -1.84
C LEU A 184 -12.42 3.93 -2.30
N ILE A 185 -13.31 4.32 -1.39
CA ILE A 185 -14.40 5.25 -1.68
C ILE A 185 -14.24 6.52 -0.81
N PRO A 186 -13.39 7.48 -1.22
CA PRO A 186 -13.38 8.83 -0.66
C PRO A 186 -14.44 9.76 -1.26
N ALA A 187 -15.18 9.32 -2.28
CA ALA A 187 -16.21 10.13 -2.95
C ALA A 187 -17.22 10.71 -1.96
N GLY A 188 -17.48 12.00 -2.10
CA GLY A 188 -18.42 12.71 -1.25
C GLY A 188 -18.31 14.20 -1.49
N VAL A 189 -19.34 14.92 -1.08
CA VAL A 189 -19.39 16.38 -1.20
C VAL A 189 -18.98 16.97 0.15
N PRO A 190 -18.07 17.96 0.19
CA PRO A 190 -17.85 18.73 1.42
C PRO A 190 -19.09 19.56 1.74
N ARG A 191 -19.29 19.87 3.02
CA ARG A 191 -20.40 20.76 3.42
C ARG A 191 -20.26 22.12 2.71
N LYS A 192 -21.30 22.53 1.99
CA LYS A 192 -21.38 23.86 1.35
C LYS A 192 -22.18 24.84 2.22
N PRO A 193 -21.96 26.15 2.11
CA PRO A 193 -22.83 27.15 2.72
C PRO A 193 -24.30 26.89 2.36
N GLY A 194 -25.20 26.94 3.34
CA GLY A 194 -26.63 26.67 3.17
C GLY A 194 -27.05 25.20 3.25
N MET A 195 -26.13 24.23 3.22
CA MET A 195 -26.49 22.81 3.41
C MET A 195 -26.78 22.48 4.88
N THR A 196 -27.92 21.84 5.13
CA THR A 196 -28.22 21.23 6.43
C THR A 196 -27.38 19.96 6.64
N ARG A 197 -27.35 19.45 7.88
CA ARG A 197 -26.69 18.15 8.17
C ARG A 197 -27.37 16.99 7.42
N ASP A 198 -28.68 17.06 7.26
CA ASP A 198 -29.45 16.02 6.57
C ASP A 198 -29.29 16.09 5.05
N ASP A 199 -29.19 17.28 4.46
CA ASP A 199 -28.90 17.42 3.02
C ASP A 199 -27.54 16.81 2.67
N LEU A 200 -26.53 17.09 3.50
CA LEU A 200 -25.20 16.54 3.34
C LEU A 200 -25.19 15.01 3.47
N PHE A 201 -25.92 14.49 4.47
CA PHE A 201 -26.12 13.06 4.62
C PHE A 201 -26.77 12.45 3.38
N ASN A 202 -27.92 12.95 2.93
CA ASN A 202 -28.66 12.38 1.79
C ASN A 202 -27.84 12.40 0.50
N THR A 203 -27.08 13.48 0.29
CA THR A 203 -26.17 13.61 -0.87
C THR A 203 -25.10 12.53 -0.84
N ASN A 204 -24.36 12.41 0.26
CA ASN A 204 -23.28 11.42 0.36
C ASN A 204 -23.82 9.98 0.42
N ALA A 205 -24.98 9.77 1.05
CA ALA A 205 -25.66 8.48 1.09
C ALA A 205 -26.03 7.99 -0.32
N SER A 206 -26.54 8.88 -1.17
CA SER A 206 -26.86 8.57 -2.57
C SER A 206 -25.60 8.20 -3.37
N ILE A 207 -24.54 9.00 -3.24
CA ILE A 207 -23.24 8.75 -3.90
C ILE A 207 -22.69 7.38 -3.48
N VAL A 208 -22.63 7.11 -2.17
CA VAL A 208 -22.10 5.84 -1.66
C VAL A 208 -22.96 4.66 -2.10
N ARG A 209 -24.29 4.77 -2.04
CA ARG A 209 -25.19 3.72 -2.51
C ARG A 209 -24.93 3.36 -3.97
N ASP A 210 -24.81 4.36 -4.84
CA ASP A 210 -24.67 4.13 -6.28
C ASP A 210 -23.29 3.54 -6.63
N LEU A 211 -22.23 4.01 -5.97
CA LEU A 211 -20.89 3.42 -6.12
C LEU A 211 -20.83 1.99 -5.54
N ALA A 212 -21.50 1.74 -4.40
CA ALA A 212 -21.59 0.41 -3.83
C ALA A 212 -22.37 -0.56 -4.73
N LYS A 213 -23.44 -0.10 -5.39
CA LYS A 213 -24.18 -0.89 -6.38
C LYS A 213 -23.27 -1.29 -7.53
N ALA A 214 -22.51 -0.36 -8.09
CA ALA A 214 -21.59 -0.66 -9.17
C ALA A 214 -20.48 -1.62 -8.72
N ALA A 215 -19.93 -1.42 -7.51
CA ALA A 215 -18.91 -2.30 -6.95
C ALA A 215 -19.45 -3.72 -6.72
N ALA A 216 -20.67 -3.87 -6.21
CA ALA A 216 -21.30 -5.18 -6.03
C ALA A 216 -21.55 -5.91 -7.36
N ASP A 217 -21.82 -5.20 -8.46
CA ASP A 217 -21.99 -5.83 -9.78
C ASP A 217 -20.66 -6.20 -10.44
N ALA A 218 -19.64 -5.34 -10.32
CA ALA A 218 -18.40 -5.43 -11.09
C ALA A 218 -17.24 -6.09 -10.34
N ALA A 219 -17.24 -6.00 -9.01
CA ALA A 219 -16.17 -6.47 -8.13
C ALA A 219 -16.72 -6.89 -6.74
N PRO A 220 -17.70 -7.83 -6.68
CA PRO A 220 -18.36 -8.22 -5.42
C PRO A 220 -17.38 -8.77 -4.35
N ASN A 221 -16.22 -9.24 -4.80
CA ASN A 221 -15.18 -9.81 -3.95
C ASN A 221 -14.10 -8.80 -3.54
N ALA A 222 -14.15 -7.55 -3.98
CA ALA A 222 -13.14 -6.56 -3.55
C ALA A 222 -13.31 -6.22 -2.06
N ASN A 223 -12.20 -5.89 -1.40
CA ASN A 223 -12.24 -5.23 -0.09
C ASN A 223 -12.69 -3.78 -0.29
N LEU A 224 -13.86 -3.41 0.24
CA LEU A 224 -14.43 -2.08 0.16
C LEU A 224 -14.02 -1.24 1.38
N LEU A 225 -13.34 -0.14 1.13
CA LEU A 225 -12.83 0.79 2.13
C LEU A 225 -13.61 2.11 2.03
N ILE A 226 -14.56 2.29 2.93
CA ILE A 226 -15.46 3.44 2.95
C ILE A 226 -14.81 4.57 3.75
N ILE A 227 -14.47 5.65 3.05
CA ILE A 227 -13.95 6.91 3.62
C ILE A 227 -15.04 7.99 3.59
N SER A 228 -16.02 7.86 2.70
CA SER A 228 -17.16 8.76 2.56
C SER A 228 -17.88 8.98 3.88
N ASN A 229 -17.97 10.24 4.30
CA ASN A 229 -18.65 10.62 5.53
C ASN A 229 -20.17 10.77 5.32
N PRO A 230 -20.99 10.45 6.33
CA PRO A 230 -20.59 9.95 7.66
C PRO A 230 -20.39 8.42 7.69
N VAL A 231 -19.18 7.95 8.04
CA VAL A 231 -18.80 6.52 8.03
C VAL A 231 -19.76 5.63 8.83
N ASN A 232 -20.23 6.12 9.99
CA ASN A 232 -21.18 5.42 10.86
C ASN A 232 -22.50 5.04 10.17
N SER A 233 -22.84 5.69 9.04
CA SER A 233 -24.05 5.40 8.27
C SER A 233 -23.75 4.93 6.84
N THR A 234 -22.65 5.37 6.23
CA THR A 234 -22.28 4.99 4.86
C THR A 234 -21.81 3.54 4.78
N VAL A 235 -21.18 3.00 5.83
CA VAL A 235 -20.85 1.56 5.90
C VAL A 235 -22.12 0.69 5.95
N PRO A 236 -23.11 0.95 6.84
CA PRO A 236 -24.40 0.27 6.79
C PRO A 236 -25.10 0.38 5.44
N ILE A 237 -25.03 1.53 4.75
CA ILE A 237 -25.57 1.70 3.40
C ILE A 237 -24.93 0.70 2.43
N CYS A 238 -23.60 0.60 2.41
CA CYS A 238 -22.90 -0.38 1.57
C CYS A 238 -23.30 -1.81 1.90
N ALA A 239 -23.41 -2.16 3.18
CA ALA A 239 -23.83 -3.49 3.61
C ALA A 239 -25.23 -3.84 3.09
N GLU A 240 -26.21 -2.95 3.25
CA GLU A 240 -27.57 -3.19 2.76
C GLU A 240 -27.65 -3.28 1.24
N VAL A 241 -26.87 -2.48 0.50
CA VAL A 241 -26.75 -2.59 -0.96
C VAL A 241 -26.16 -3.95 -1.37
N TYR A 242 -25.12 -4.42 -0.69
CA TYR A 242 -24.52 -5.73 -1.00
C TYR A 242 -25.46 -6.88 -0.63
N LYS A 243 -26.23 -6.75 0.47
CA LYS A 243 -27.24 -7.73 0.89
C LYS A 243 -28.37 -7.81 -0.13
N SER A 244 -28.87 -6.67 -0.63
CA SER A 244 -29.93 -6.66 -1.64
C SER A 244 -29.52 -7.30 -2.96
N LYS A 245 -28.22 -7.36 -3.24
CA LYS A 245 -27.64 -8.07 -4.40
C LYS A 245 -27.20 -9.50 -4.11
N GLY A 246 -27.35 -9.99 -2.87
CA GLY A 246 -26.98 -11.36 -2.51
C GLY A 246 -25.47 -11.64 -2.49
N VAL A 247 -24.62 -10.61 -2.45
CA VAL A 247 -23.15 -10.73 -2.51
C VAL A 247 -22.44 -10.19 -1.26
N TYR A 248 -23.20 -9.93 -0.18
CA TYR A 248 -22.62 -9.41 1.05
C TYR A 248 -21.69 -10.41 1.74
N ASN A 249 -20.44 -10.00 1.91
CA ASN A 249 -19.47 -10.66 2.75
C ASN A 249 -19.01 -9.68 3.85
N PRO A 250 -19.37 -9.88 5.13
CA PRO A 250 -19.00 -8.97 6.22
C PRO A 250 -17.48 -8.86 6.42
N LYS A 251 -16.69 -9.82 5.90
CA LYS A 251 -15.23 -9.78 6.00
C LYS A 251 -14.57 -8.81 5.04
N ARG A 252 -15.30 -8.23 4.07
CA ARG A 252 -14.72 -7.43 2.99
C ARG A 252 -15.24 -5.99 2.95
N LEU A 253 -15.95 -5.54 3.99
CA LEU A 253 -16.46 -4.17 4.11
C LEU A 253 -15.86 -3.48 5.34
N PHE A 254 -15.20 -2.35 5.11
CA PHE A 254 -14.45 -1.64 6.13
C PHE A 254 -14.78 -0.15 6.11
N GLY A 255 -15.17 0.40 7.24
CA GLY A 255 -15.12 1.84 7.48
C GLY A 255 -13.71 2.25 7.92
N VAL A 256 -13.11 3.18 7.19
CA VAL A 256 -11.74 3.64 7.46
C VAL A 256 -11.76 4.65 8.60
N THR A 257 -11.44 4.18 9.81
CA THR A 257 -11.35 5.00 11.04
C THR A 257 -9.90 5.30 11.43
N THR A 258 -8.94 4.94 10.59
CA THR A 258 -7.50 5.05 10.84
C THR A 258 -7.05 6.49 11.17
N LEU A 259 -7.76 7.51 10.69
CA LEU A 259 -7.43 8.91 11.00
C LEU A 259 -7.60 9.22 12.49
N ASP A 260 -8.52 8.55 13.20
CA ASP A 260 -8.72 8.76 14.62
C ASP A 260 -7.55 8.19 15.43
N VAL A 261 -7.03 7.02 15.01
CA VAL A 261 -5.81 6.43 15.57
C VAL A 261 -4.61 7.35 15.33
N VAL A 262 -4.43 7.85 14.10
CA VAL A 262 -3.35 8.79 13.76
C VAL A 262 -3.41 10.05 14.61
N ARG A 263 -4.60 10.62 14.81
CA ARG A 263 -4.81 11.78 15.68
C ARG A 263 -4.50 11.47 17.14
N ALA A 264 -5.00 10.34 17.64
CA ALA A 264 -4.79 9.94 19.01
C ALA A 264 -3.29 9.75 19.32
N SER A 265 -2.57 9.00 18.47
CA SER A 265 -1.11 8.84 18.57
C SER A 265 -0.39 10.18 18.54
N ARG A 266 -0.78 11.09 17.62
CA ARG A 266 -0.19 12.43 17.56
C ARG A 266 -0.43 13.24 18.82
N PHE A 267 -1.67 13.34 19.30
CA PHE A 267 -2.01 14.19 20.44
C PHE A 267 -1.46 13.65 21.75
N VAL A 268 -1.40 12.32 21.93
CA VAL A 268 -0.70 11.72 23.06
C VAL A 268 0.79 12.05 23.02
N SER A 269 1.43 11.92 21.85
CA SER A 269 2.86 12.23 21.71
C SER A 269 3.21 13.68 22.09
N GLU A 270 2.32 14.63 21.81
CA GLU A 270 2.51 16.05 22.17
C GLU A 270 2.48 16.27 23.70
N ILE A 271 1.70 15.48 24.43
CA ILE A 271 1.65 15.52 25.91
C ILE A 271 2.89 14.87 26.50
N LYS A 272 3.39 13.80 25.85
CA LYS A 272 4.45 12.93 26.38
C LYS A 272 5.86 13.29 25.92
N GLY A 273 5.98 14.08 24.86
CA GLY A 273 7.26 14.35 24.21
C GLY A 273 7.88 13.13 23.53
N SER A 274 7.05 12.16 23.10
CA SER A 274 7.45 10.93 22.42
C SER A 274 7.34 11.06 20.89
N ASP A 275 7.81 10.06 20.15
CA ASP A 275 7.55 9.96 18.71
C ASP A 275 6.12 9.42 18.49
N PRO A 276 5.23 10.13 17.75
CA PRO A 276 3.89 9.64 17.45
C PRO A 276 3.87 8.31 16.67
N ALA A 277 4.95 7.94 15.98
CA ALA A 277 5.04 6.64 15.30
C ALA A 277 5.12 5.46 16.29
N ASP A 278 5.61 5.69 17.50
CA ASP A 278 5.75 4.68 18.55
C ASP A 278 4.51 4.63 19.49
N GLU A 279 3.57 5.55 19.31
CA GLU A 279 2.36 5.66 20.13
C GLU A 279 1.25 4.71 19.66
N ASN A 280 1.06 3.62 20.40
CA ASN A 280 0.07 2.58 20.12
C ASN A 280 -1.28 2.86 20.80
N ILE A 281 -2.03 3.85 20.29
CA ILE A 281 -3.33 4.21 20.85
C ILE A 281 -4.45 3.47 20.12
N THR A 282 -5.21 2.64 20.84
CA THR A 282 -6.40 2.00 20.27
C THR A 282 -7.58 2.97 20.32
N VAL A 283 -8.30 3.12 19.21
CA VAL A 283 -9.56 3.87 19.14
C VAL A 283 -10.67 2.94 18.68
N VAL A 284 -11.79 2.92 19.41
CA VAL A 284 -12.95 2.05 19.15
C VAL A 284 -14.23 2.89 18.97
N GLY A 285 -15.34 2.25 18.63
CA GLY A 285 -16.64 2.92 18.51
C GLY A 285 -17.08 3.19 17.07
N GLY A 286 -17.17 4.46 16.70
CA GLY A 286 -17.47 4.95 15.36
C GLY A 286 -16.46 6.02 14.92
N HIS A 287 -16.88 6.92 14.02
CA HIS A 287 -16.05 7.93 13.36
C HIS A 287 -16.69 9.33 13.39
N SER A 288 -17.49 9.64 14.40
CA SER A 288 -18.13 10.97 14.52
C SER A 288 -18.32 11.40 15.97
N GLY A 289 -17.67 12.50 16.35
CA GLY A 289 -17.84 13.13 17.67
C GLY A 289 -17.66 12.12 18.80
N VAL A 290 -18.66 12.03 19.68
CA VAL A 290 -18.63 11.17 20.86
C VAL A 290 -18.60 9.67 20.56
N THR A 291 -18.88 9.26 19.32
CA THR A 291 -18.73 7.85 18.92
C THR A 291 -17.26 7.45 18.80
N ILE A 292 -16.32 8.38 18.75
CA ILE A 292 -14.88 8.09 18.73
C ILE A 292 -14.41 7.89 20.17
N VAL A 293 -13.99 6.67 20.53
CA VAL A 293 -13.62 6.31 21.90
C VAL A 293 -12.14 5.89 21.95
N PRO A 294 -11.22 6.81 22.30
CA PRO A 294 -9.82 6.47 22.50
C PRO A 294 -9.61 5.73 23.83
N LEU A 295 -8.98 4.56 23.78
CA LEU A 295 -8.71 3.72 24.95
C LEU A 295 -7.32 4.04 25.51
N ILE A 296 -7.19 5.19 26.17
CA ILE A 296 -5.93 5.69 26.74
C ILE A 296 -5.43 4.79 27.89
N SER A 297 -6.33 4.14 28.62
CA SER A 297 -5.96 3.21 29.70
C SER A 297 -5.16 2.01 29.19
N GLN A 298 -5.31 1.66 27.91
CA GLN A 298 -4.63 0.53 27.27
C GLN A 298 -3.28 0.89 26.62
N SER A 299 -2.90 2.17 26.58
CA SER A 299 -1.71 2.61 25.84
C SER A 299 -0.44 2.74 26.69
N GLY A 300 -0.50 2.40 27.98
CA GLY A 300 0.60 2.66 28.92
C GLY A 300 0.66 4.12 29.41
N HIS A 301 -0.25 4.98 28.97
CA HIS A 301 -0.35 6.39 29.38
C HIS A 301 -1.47 6.64 30.39
N GLY A 302 -1.68 5.69 31.31
CA GLY A 302 -2.70 5.76 32.35
C GLY A 302 -2.50 6.89 33.37
N ASP A 303 -1.37 7.59 33.32
CA ASP A 303 -1.09 8.81 34.08
C ASP A 303 -1.71 10.09 33.46
N ILE A 304 -2.17 10.05 32.22
CA ILE A 304 -3.01 11.12 31.64
C ILE A 304 -4.41 11.01 32.26
N LYS A 305 -4.74 11.90 33.21
CA LYS A 305 -5.99 11.87 33.98
C LYS A 305 -6.60 13.26 34.15
N GLY A 306 -7.86 13.30 34.60
CA GLY A 306 -8.58 14.54 34.93
C GLY A 306 -8.70 15.48 33.72
N GLU A 307 -8.55 16.77 33.94
CA GLU A 307 -8.72 17.79 32.88
C GLU A 307 -7.84 17.56 31.65
N LYS A 308 -6.63 16.99 31.83
CA LYS A 308 -5.74 16.66 30.70
C LYS A 308 -6.30 15.53 29.85
N LEU A 309 -6.90 14.51 30.48
CA LEU A 309 -7.56 13.42 29.78
C LEU A 309 -8.81 13.93 29.06
N ASP A 310 -9.63 14.73 29.74
CA ASP A 310 -10.85 15.30 29.15
C ASP A 310 -10.55 16.15 27.92
N ALA A 311 -9.53 17.01 28.00
CA ALA A 311 -9.08 17.83 26.87
C ALA A 311 -8.52 16.98 25.72
N LEU A 312 -7.75 15.94 26.03
CA LEU A 312 -7.21 15.01 25.03
C LEU A 312 -8.34 14.25 24.31
N VAL A 313 -9.27 13.65 25.06
CA VAL A 313 -10.42 12.92 24.51
C VAL A 313 -11.26 13.84 23.63
N ASN A 314 -11.56 15.05 24.10
CA ASN A 314 -12.30 16.03 23.33
C ASN A 314 -11.58 16.37 22.01
N ARG A 315 -10.27 16.64 22.06
CA ARG A 315 -9.49 16.96 20.86
C ARG A 315 -9.44 15.79 19.87
N ILE A 316 -9.39 14.54 20.34
CA ILE A 316 -9.48 13.36 19.47
C ILE A 316 -10.86 13.28 18.80
N GLN A 317 -11.95 13.41 19.56
CA GLN A 317 -13.33 13.34 19.07
C GLN A 317 -13.68 14.44 18.07
N PHE A 318 -13.13 15.65 18.28
CA PHE A 318 -13.45 16.84 17.50
C PHE A 318 -12.27 17.35 16.65
N GLY A 319 -11.24 16.53 16.44
CA GLY A 319 -10.09 16.89 15.60
C GLY A 319 -10.46 17.14 14.13
N GLY A 320 -11.63 16.68 13.68
CA GLY A 320 -12.23 17.06 12.40
C GLY A 320 -12.65 18.53 12.37
N ASP A 321 -13.31 18.98 13.44
CA ASP A 321 -13.83 20.34 13.58
C ASP A 321 -12.70 21.35 13.73
N GLU A 322 -11.62 20.97 14.44
CA GLU A 322 -10.37 21.76 14.52
C GLU A 322 -9.85 22.11 13.12
N VAL A 323 -9.78 21.12 12.21
CA VAL A 323 -9.31 21.32 10.84
C VAL A 323 -10.29 22.13 9.99
N VAL A 324 -11.59 21.89 10.13
CA VAL A 324 -12.62 22.68 9.40
C VAL A 324 -12.53 24.15 9.80
N LYS A 325 -12.37 24.44 11.09
CA LYS A 325 -12.18 25.79 11.60
C LYS A 325 -10.87 26.41 11.08
N ALA A 326 -9.77 25.67 11.11
CA ALA A 326 -8.47 26.15 10.63
C ALA A 326 -8.43 26.41 9.11
N LYS A 327 -9.34 25.79 8.35
CA LYS A 327 -9.53 26.02 6.92
C LYS A 327 -10.60 27.07 6.61
N ASP A 328 -11.06 27.84 7.60
CA ASP A 328 -12.13 28.83 7.47
C ASP A 328 -13.40 28.26 6.81
N GLY A 329 -13.72 26.99 7.10
CA GLY A 329 -14.86 26.30 6.52
C GLY A 329 -14.67 25.84 5.06
N ALA A 330 -13.52 26.06 4.43
CA ALA A 330 -13.22 25.67 3.05
C ALA A 330 -12.95 24.16 2.85
N GLY A 331 -13.50 23.32 3.73
CA GLY A 331 -13.41 21.86 3.68
C GLY A 331 -12.84 21.25 4.97
N SER A 332 -12.81 19.92 5.00
CA SER A 332 -12.32 19.13 6.13
C SER A 332 -10.90 18.60 5.89
N ALA A 333 -10.43 17.68 6.74
CA ALA A 333 -9.15 16.99 6.55
C ALA A 333 -9.09 16.27 5.21
N THR A 334 -8.06 16.58 4.42
CA THR A 334 -7.83 16.00 3.09
C THR A 334 -6.55 15.19 3.06
N LEU A 335 -5.43 15.84 3.34
CA LEU A 335 -4.08 15.23 3.29
C LEU A 335 -3.88 14.14 4.34
N SER A 336 -4.23 14.41 5.60
CA SER A 336 -4.13 13.42 6.67
C SER A 336 -5.11 12.27 6.49
N MET A 337 -6.28 12.53 5.90
CA MET A 337 -7.25 11.47 5.56
C MET A 337 -6.74 10.59 4.42
N ALA A 338 -6.11 11.18 3.39
CA ALA A 338 -5.46 10.42 2.33
C ALA A 338 -4.34 9.52 2.88
N MET A 339 -3.53 10.03 3.80
CA MET A 339 -2.52 9.22 4.49
C MET A 339 -3.15 8.06 5.28
N ALA A 340 -4.18 8.35 6.07
CA ALA A 340 -4.87 7.33 6.86
C ALA A 340 -5.54 6.24 5.98
N GLY A 341 -6.19 6.64 4.88
CA GLY A 341 -6.76 5.70 3.90
C GLY A 341 -5.68 4.87 3.21
N ALA A 342 -4.55 5.49 2.85
CA ALA A 342 -3.42 4.78 2.25
C ALA A 342 -2.78 3.78 3.21
N ARG A 343 -2.61 4.14 4.49
CA ARG A 343 -2.11 3.24 5.53
C ARG A 343 -3.01 2.02 5.69
N PHE A 344 -4.33 2.21 5.77
CA PHE A 344 -5.26 1.10 5.92
C PHE A 344 -5.27 0.18 4.70
N ALA A 345 -5.22 0.74 3.48
CA ALA A 345 -5.08 -0.04 2.26
C ALA A 345 -3.78 -0.85 2.22
N GLU A 346 -2.65 -0.26 2.64
CA GLU A 346 -1.36 -0.97 2.77
C GLU A 346 -1.47 -2.15 3.75
N SER A 347 -2.13 -1.98 4.90
CA SER A 347 -2.35 -3.07 5.86
C SER A 347 -3.15 -4.23 5.24
N LEU A 348 -4.18 -3.96 4.45
CA LEU A 348 -4.91 -5.00 3.71
C LEU A 348 -4.04 -5.67 2.63
N LEU A 349 -3.23 -4.92 1.88
CA LEU A 349 -2.32 -5.47 0.88
C LEU A 349 -1.24 -6.37 1.50
N LYS A 350 -0.73 -6.00 2.67
CA LYS A 350 0.20 -6.85 3.44
C LYS A 350 -0.47 -8.16 3.83
N ALA A 351 -1.66 -8.08 4.41
CA ALA A 351 -2.43 -9.24 4.84
C ALA A 351 -2.81 -10.16 3.66
N SER A 352 -3.21 -9.58 2.51
CA SER A 352 -3.52 -10.33 1.28
C SER A 352 -2.31 -11.05 0.69
N GLN A 353 -1.12 -10.50 0.89
CA GLN A 353 0.15 -11.08 0.47
C GLN A 353 0.76 -12.03 1.53
N GLY A 354 0.00 -12.37 2.58
CA GLY A 354 0.35 -13.40 3.56
C GLY A 354 1.12 -12.91 4.79
N GLU A 355 1.30 -11.59 4.97
CA GLU A 355 1.82 -11.03 6.21
C GLU A 355 0.84 -11.33 7.36
N LYS A 356 1.34 -11.93 8.45
CA LYS A 356 0.54 -12.30 9.62
C LYS A 356 0.63 -11.23 10.70
N GLY A 357 -0.38 -11.17 11.57
CA GLY A 357 -0.39 -10.24 12.70
C GLY A 357 -0.62 -8.78 12.30
N VAL A 358 -1.17 -8.54 11.10
CA VAL A 358 -1.59 -7.20 10.68
C VAL A 358 -2.88 -6.86 11.41
N ILE A 359 -2.82 -5.93 12.36
CA ILE A 359 -3.96 -5.54 13.20
C ILE A 359 -4.19 -4.04 13.05
N GLU A 360 -5.42 -3.65 12.70
CA GLU A 360 -5.83 -2.25 12.58
C GLU A 360 -7.22 -2.05 13.20
N PRO A 361 -7.47 -0.92 13.89
CA PRO A 361 -8.82 -0.52 14.23
C PRO A 361 -9.63 -0.10 13.00
N THR A 362 -10.81 -0.69 12.81
CA THR A 362 -11.70 -0.39 11.68
C THR A 362 -13.16 -0.69 11.99
N PHE A 363 -14.07 0.10 11.41
CA PHE A 363 -15.52 -0.01 11.59
C PHE A 363 -16.12 -1.09 10.67
N VAL A 364 -16.51 -2.23 11.24
CA VAL A 364 -16.92 -3.43 10.50
C VAL A 364 -18.22 -4.01 11.07
N ASP A 365 -18.86 -4.94 10.34
CA ASP A 365 -19.94 -5.77 10.89
C ASP A 365 -19.38 -6.60 12.04
N SER A 366 -19.82 -6.28 13.26
CA SER A 366 -19.13 -6.68 14.48
C SER A 366 -20.07 -7.44 15.42
N PRO A 367 -19.62 -8.57 16.00
CA PRO A 367 -20.40 -9.31 16.99
C PRO A 367 -20.37 -8.65 18.37
N LEU A 368 -19.45 -7.72 18.64
CA LEU A 368 -19.12 -7.25 20.00
C LEU A 368 -20.30 -6.64 20.78
N PHE A 369 -21.22 -5.97 20.07
CA PHE A 369 -22.39 -5.31 20.67
C PHE A 369 -23.67 -5.58 19.87
N LYS A 370 -23.67 -6.68 19.12
CA LYS A 370 -24.77 -7.03 18.21
C LYS A 370 -26.06 -7.35 18.98
N ASP A 371 -25.92 -7.92 20.17
CA ASP A 371 -26.99 -8.16 21.16
C ASP A 371 -27.65 -6.87 21.65
N GLN A 372 -26.96 -5.72 21.58
CA GLN A 372 -27.48 -4.40 21.91
C GLN A 372 -28.10 -3.66 20.71
N GLY A 373 -28.10 -4.30 19.54
CA GLY A 373 -28.57 -3.75 18.27
C GLY A 373 -27.55 -2.84 17.59
N ILE A 374 -26.25 -3.06 17.84
CA ILE A 374 -25.14 -2.34 17.21
C ILE A 374 -24.45 -3.30 16.24
N ASP A 375 -24.95 -3.35 15.00
CA ASP A 375 -24.44 -4.27 13.98
C ASP A 375 -23.02 -3.93 13.50
N PHE A 376 -22.61 -2.67 13.61
CA PHE A 376 -21.31 -2.19 13.15
C PHE A 376 -20.58 -1.48 14.28
N PHE A 377 -19.30 -1.80 14.45
CA PHE A 377 -18.48 -1.22 15.52
C PHE A 377 -17.00 -1.22 15.15
N ALA A 378 -16.29 -0.13 15.45
CA ALA A 378 -14.86 -0.01 15.27
C ALA A 378 -14.12 -0.66 16.44
N SER A 379 -13.26 -1.62 16.14
CA SER A 379 -12.43 -2.31 17.12
C SER A 379 -11.15 -2.81 16.46
N LYS A 380 -10.21 -3.36 17.23
CA LYS A 380 -9.01 -4.00 16.67
C LYS A 380 -9.43 -5.22 15.85
N VAL A 381 -9.05 -5.22 14.59
CA VAL A 381 -9.31 -6.33 13.66
C VAL A 381 -7.99 -6.88 13.16
N GLU A 382 -7.78 -8.19 13.32
CA GLU A 382 -6.73 -8.90 12.61
C GLU A 382 -7.18 -9.09 11.15
N LEU A 383 -6.34 -8.62 10.22
CA LEU A 383 -6.52 -8.74 8.79
C LEU A 383 -5.80 -9.98 8.28
N GLY A 384 -6.42 -10.68 7.35
CA GLY A 384 -5.84 -11.83 6.66
C GLY A 384 -6.15 -11.81 5.16
N PRO A 385 -5.79 -12.88 4.44
CA PRO A 385 -5.94 -12.90 2.98
C PRO A 385 -7.35 -12.70 2.44
N ASP A 386 -8.36 -12.99 3.25
CA ASP A 386 -9.78 -12.87 2.90
C ASP A 386 -10.48 -11.64 3.52
N GLY A 387 -9.69 -10.67 4.01
CA GLY A 387 -10.19 -9.47 4.70
C GLY A 387 -10.16 -9.65 6.22
N VAL A 388 -11.28 -9.43 6.91
CA VAL A 388 -11.40 -9.64 8.37
C VAL A 388 -11.10 -11.11 8.71
N GLN A 389 -10.02 -11.34 9.46
CA GLN A 389 -9.66 -12.65 10.00
C GLN A 389 -10.27 -12.85 11.39
N ASN A 390 -9.97 -11.94 12.34
CA ASN A 390 -10.51 -11.99 13.70
C ASN A 390 -10.89 -10.58 14.17
N ILE A 391 -12.07 -10.44 14.77
CA ILE A 391 -12.48 -9.23 15.48
C ILE A 391 -12.09 -9.43 16.95
N LEU A 392 -11.16 -8.61 17.45
CA LEU A 392 -10.60 -8.77 18.77
C LEU A 392 -11.52 -8.14 19.83
N PRO A 393 -11.56 -8.69 21.06
CA PRO A 393 -12.27 -8.06 22.15
C PRO A 393 -11.68 -6.67 22.44
N ILE A 394 -12.52 -5.77 22.97
CA ILE A 394 -12.11 -4.41 23.35
C ILE A 394 -11.05 -4.46 24.46
N GLY A 395 -11.09 -5.49 25.30
CA GLY A 395 -10.23 -5.63 26.47
C GLY A 395 -10.77 -4.84 27.67
N ASN A 396 -9.91 -4.64 28.66
CA ASN A 396 -10.28 -3.91 29.87
C ASN A 396 -10.41 -2.41 29.56
N VAL A 397 -11.46 -1.80 30.10
CA VAL A 397 -11.70 -0.35 30.03
C VAL A 397 -11.89 0.19 31.44
N ASN A 398 -11.50 1.44 31.67
CA ASN A 398 -11.73 2.10 32.96
C ASN A 398 -13.14 2.73 33.03
N ALA A 399 -13.51 3.30 34.17
CA ALA A 399 -14.84 3.89 34.35
C ALA A 399 -15.13 5.09 33.41
N GLU A 400 -14.10 5.88 33.07
CA GLU A 400 -14.23 7.03 32.16
C GLU A 400 -14.48 6.55 30.72
N GLU A 401 -13.70 5.56 30.26
CA GLU A 401 -13.85 4.92 28.95
C GLU A 401 -15.16 4.15 28.83
N GLN A 402 -15.62 3.51 29.91
CA GLN A 402 -16.93 2.86 29.95
C GLN A 402 -18.06 3.88 29.74
N ALA A 403 -17.98 5.06 30.37
CA ALA A 403 -18.94 6.13 30.14
C ALA A 403 -18.87 6.71 28.71
N LEU A 404 -17.69 6.74 28.09
CA LEU A 404 -17.54 7.10 26.67
C LEU A 404 -18.17 6.03 25.76
N LEU A 405 -17.97 4.76 26.05
CA LEU A 405 -18.59 3.65 25.31
C LEU A 405 -20.11 3.72 25.39
N GLU A 406 -20.70 3.96 26.56
CA GLU A 406 -22.16 4.07 26.71
C GLU A 406 -22.76 5.18 25.83
N LYS A 407 -22.13 6.37 25.82
CA LYS A 407 -22.52 7.48 24.93
C LYS A 407 -22.34 7.10 23.46
N CYS A 408 -21.22 6.48 23.11
CA CYS A 408 -20.94 6.00 21.76
C CYS A 408 -22.03 5.04 21.28
N LEU A 409 -22.37 4.01 22.06
CA LEU A 409 -23.35 3.00 21.67
C LEU A 409 -24.75 3.62 21.48
N GLY A 410 -25.12 4.60 22.31
CA GLY A 410 -26.36 5.37 22.16
C GLY A 410 -26.48 6.07 20.80
N ASP A 411 -25.48 6.87 20.43
CA ASP A 411 -25.48 7.62 19.17
C ASP A 411 -25.30 6.71 17.94
N LEU A 412 -24.44 5.70 18.06
CA LEU A 412 -24.07 4.80 16.98
C LEU A 412 -25.28 3.98 16.50
N LYS A 413 -26.17 3.58 17.42
CA LYS A 413 -27.44 2.91 17.10
C LYS A 413 -28.28 3.73 16.12
N GLY A 414 -28.42 5.03 16.40
CA GLY A 414 -29.15 5.95 15.55
C GLY A 414 -28.48 6.16 14.18
N ASN A 415 -27.16 6.27 14.15
CA ASN A 415 -26.40 6.41 12.90
C ASN A 415 -26.54 5.18 11.99
N ILE A 416 -26.43 3.98 12.55
CA ILE A 416 -26.60 2.73 11.80
C ILE A 416 -28.02 2.62 11.26
N ALA A 417 -29.02 2.82 12.12
CA ALA A 417 -30.43 2.79 11.73
C ALA A 417 -30.76 3.78 10.61
N LYS A 418 -30.17 4.99 10.65
CA LYS A 418 -30.33 6.01 9.59
C LYS A 418 -29.80 5.52 8.24
N GLY A 419 -28.63 4.88 8.21
CA GLY A 419 -28.06 4.31 6.98
C GLY A 419 -28.90 3.17 6.41
N VAL A 420 -29.32 2.23 7.26
CA VAL A 420 -30.20 1.11 6.87
C VAL A 420 -31.54 1.61 6.34
N LYS A 421 -32.15 2.57 7.03
CA LYS A 421 -33.43 3.18 6.64
C LYS A 421 -33.30 3.87 5.27
N PHE A 422 -32.23 4.61 5.03
CA PHE A 422 -31.99 5.29 3.76
C PHE A 422 -32.05 4.33 2.57
N VAL A 423 -31.38 3.17 2.64
CA VAL A 423 -31.41 2.19 1.53
C VAL A 423 -32.80 1.59 1.33
N LYS A 424 -33.53 1.30 2.41
CA LYS A 424 -34.91 0.80 2.31
C LYS A 424 -35.84 1.78 1.62
N GLU A 425 -35.66 3.08 1.88
CA GLU A 425 -36.45 4.15 1.28
C GLU A 425 -35.96 4.54 -0.13
N ASN A 426 -34.71 4.20 -0.47
CA ASN A 426 -34.05 4.60 -1.72
C ASN A 426 -33.26 3.43 -2.32
N PRO A 427 -33.92 2.33 -2.72
CA PRO A 427 -33.30 1.04 -3.04
C PRO A 427 -32.31 1.10 -4.20
#